data_AF-A0A8C4ZX53-F1
#
_entry.id   AF-A0A8C4ZX53-F1
#
_cell.length_a   1.000
_cell.length_b   1.000
_cell.length_c   1.000
_cell.angle_alpha   90.00
_cell.angle_beta   90.00
_cell.angle_gamma   90.00
#
_symmetry.space_group_name_H-M   'P 1'
#
loop_
_entity.id
_entity.type
_entity.pdbx_description
1 polymer ?
#
loop_
_entity_poly.entity_id
_entity_poly.type
_entity_poly.pdbx_seq_one_letter_code
_entity_poly.pdbx_strand_id
1 'polypeptide(L)'
;MYRNTRYPMNQPMVHSGMGMAPFFKVTVFEQEHFQGKCQEFTSECCNIQECGLDNIRSIRVESGAWVGFEHNDFQGSSSSWRGGEYPHWDSYSGSLSYPRGGFMPLCGIVSHQSSRMMIFEKENFLGRSVEMCDDYPSLQAMGWMKPEVGSMHVQCGAFVCYQFPGYRGQQYIMECERRIQH
;
A
#
# COMPACT_ATOMS: atom_id res chain seq x y z
N MET A 1 21.15 -50.65 25.64
CA MET A 1 19.71 -50.35 25.84
C MET A 1 19.56 -48.86 26.05
N TYR A 2 19.08 -48.13 25.04
CA TYR A 2 18.61 -46.75 25.24
C TYR A 2 17.22 -46.63 24.65
N ARG A 3 16.28 -46.29 25.54
CA ARG A 3 14.84 -46.19 25.31
C ARG A 3 14.54 -45.11 24.27
N ASN A 4 13.78 -45.50 23.26
CA ASN A 4 13.12 -44.58 22.34
C ASN A 4 11.74 -44.24 22.91
N THR A 5 11.59 -43.05 23.50
CA THR A 5 10.28 -42.52 23.90
C THR A 5 9.69 -41.73 22.75
N ARG A 6 8.68 -42.32 22.09
CA ARG A 6 7.79 -41.63 21.14
C ARG A 6 6.99 -40.57 21.90
N TYR A 7 7.01 -39.33 21.42
CA TYR A 7 5.98 -38.34 21.76
C TYR A 7 4.93 -38.31 20.64
N PRO A 8 3.63 -38.30 20.98
CA PRO A 8 2.55 -38.36 20.01
C PRO A 8 2.39 -37.03 19.25
N MET A 9 2.17 -37.18 17.95
CA MET A 9 1.65 -36.18 17.04
C MET A 9 0.22 -35.82 17.46
N ASN A 10 0.02 -34.63 18.03
CA ASN A 10 -1.18 -33.79 17.88
C ASN A 10 -1.08 -32.54 18.74
N GLN A 11 -0.72 -31.43 18.10
CA GLN A 11 -1.28 -30.11 18.39
C GLN A 11 -0.88 -29.19 17.22
N PRO A 12 -1.84 -28.61 16.47
CA PRO A 12 -1.51 -27.51 15.58
C PRO A 12 -1.06 -26.35 16.47
N MET A 13 0.24 -26.04 16.44
CA MET A 13 0.71 -24.76 16.94
C MET A 13 0.17 -23.72 15.99
N VAL A 14 -0.99 -23.18 16.35
CA VAL A 14 -1.52 -21.95 15.77
C VAL A 14 -0.50 -20.87 16.15
N HIS A 15 0.51 -20.67 15.33
CA HIS A 15 1.28 -19.44 15.36
C HIS A 15 0.34 -18.35 14.84
N SER A 16 -0.45 -17.83 15.78
CA SER A 16 -1.13 -16.54 15.67
C SER A 16 -0.06 -15.48 15.51
N GLY A 17 0.27 -15.25 14.25
CA GLY A 17 1.16 -14.23 13.76
C GLY A 17 0.90 -14.11 12.27
N MET A 18 -0.38 -13.99 11.90
CA MET A 18 -0.75 -13.41 10.62
C MET A 18 -0.01 -12.08 10.56
N GLY A 19 1.03 -12.00 9.72
CA GLY A 19 1.52 -10.73 9.24
C GLY A 19 0.32 -10.08 8.57
N MET A 20 -0.34 -9.18 9.30
CA MET A 20 -1.36 -8.33 8.73
C MET A 20 -0.65 -7.58 7.61
N ALA A 21 -1.12 -7.78 6.37
CA ALA A 21 -0.87 -6.84 5.29
C ALA A 21 -0.85 -5.42 5.87
N PRO A 22 0.12 -4.55 5.52
CA PRO A 22 0.11 -3.18 6.01
C PRO A 22 -1.28 -2.61 5.72
N PHE A 23 -2.05 -2.39 6.78
CA PHE A 23 -3.37 -1.81 6.69
C PHE A 23 -3.12 -0.40 6.15
N PHE A 24 -3.61 -0.05 4.97
CA PHE A 24 -3.55 1.33 4.49
C PHE A 24 -4.88 1.97 4.79
N LYS A 25 -4.85 3.08 5.52
CA LYS A 25 -6.06 3.80 5.83
C LYS A 25 -5.81 5.27 6.00
N VAL A 26 -6.60 6.04 5.28
CA VAL A 26 -6.67 7.49 5.36
C VAL A 26 -8.12 7.92 5.35
N THR A 27 -8.41 8.95 6.12
CA THR A 27 -9.70 9.61 6.14
C THR A 27 -9.50 11.07 5.81
N VAL A 28 -10.25 11.57 4.84
CA VAL A 28 -10.24 12.98 4.45
C VAL A 28 -11.55 13.64 4.88
N PHE A 29 -11.49 14.91 5.24
CA PHE A 29 -12.61 15.65 5.83
C PHE A 29 -12.81 16.99 5.12
N GLU A 30 -14.06 17.42 4.95
CA GLU A 30 -14.39 18.71 4.32
C GLU A 30 -14.07 19.93 5.20
N GLN A 31 -13.92 19.74 6.50
CA GLN A 31 -13.61 20.82 7.43
C GLN A 31 -12.28 20.56 8.15
N GLU A 32 -11.73 21.63 8.70
CA GLU A 32 -10.54 21.59 9.55
C GLU A 32 -10.85 20.81 10.84
N HIS A 33 -9.80 20.35 11.52
CA HIS A 33 -9.93 19.63 12.80
C HIS A 33 -10.85 18.39 12.74
N PHE A 34 -10.86 17.69 11.60
CA PHE A 34 -11.55 16.40 11.40
C PHE A 34 -13.08 16.49 11.54
N GLN A 35 -13.67 17.57 11.02
CA GLN A 35 -15.12 17.82 11.07
C GLN A 35 -15.77 17.76 9.69
N GLY A 36 -17.11 17.85 9.67
CA GLY A 36 -17.90 17.85 8.45
C GLY A 36 -18.03 16.47 7.81
N LYS A 37 -18.35 16.44 6.51
CA LYS A 37 -18.41 15.20 5.73
C LYS A 37 -17.00 14.63 5.62
N CYS A 38 -16.91 13.31 5.71
CA CYS A 38 -15.65 12.59 5.57
C CYS A 38 -15.82 11.34 4.72
N GLN A 39 -14.71 10.89 4.15
CA GLN A 39 -14.63 9.63 3.44
C GLN A 39 -13.33 8.93 3.82
N GLU A 40 -13.45 7.63 4.02
CA GLU A 40 -12.34 6.74 4.28
C GLU A 40 -11.89 6.07 2.98
N PHE A 41 -10.58 5.97 2.81
CA PHE A 41 -9.94 5.28 1.70
C PHE A 41 -8.95 4.26 2.25
N THR A 42 -9.02 3.05 1.70
CA THR A 42 -8.06 1.96 1.93
C THR A 42 -7.30 1.59 0.64
N SER A 43 -7.61 2.26 -0.47
CA SER A 43 -7.00 2.10 -1.79
C SER A 43 -6.96 3.43 -2.52
N GLU A 44 -6.37 3.45 -3.71
CA GLU A 44 -6.38 4.63 -4.57
C GLU A 44 -7.80 5.08 -4.97
N CYS A 45 -7.95 6.39 -5.17
CA CYS A 45 -9.15 7.03 -5.69
C CYS A 45 -8.72 8.13 -6.66
N CYS A 46 -9.09 7.99 -7.93
CA CYS A 46 -8.70 8.93 -8.99
C CYS A 46 -9.50 10.24 -8.97
N ASN A 47 -10.69 10.21 -8.34
CA ASN A 47 -11.60 11.34 -8.24
C ASN A 47 -12.38 11.33 -6.91
N ILE A 48 -11.95 12.14 -5.94
CA ILE A 48 -12.58 12.25 -4.63
C ILE A 48 -13.94 12.97 -4.73
N GLN A 49 -14.15 13.81 -5.74
CA GLN A 49 -15.43 14.51 -5.96
C GLN A 49 -16.55 13.53 -6.32
N GLU A 50 -16.24 12.43 -7.01
CA GLU A 50 -17.20 11.34 -7.27
C GLU A 50 -17.62 10.60 -6.00
N CYS A 51 -16.79 10.65 -4.95
CA CYS A 51 -17.15 10.16 -3.61
C CYS A 51 -18.00 11.20 -2.84
N GLY A 52 -18.32 12.33 -3.47
CA GLY A 52 -19.14 13.40 -2.94
C GLY A 52 -18.40 14.33 -1.98
N LEU A 53 -17.08 14.47 -2.12
CA LEU A 53 -16.25 15.39 -1.33
C LEU A 53 -15.57 16.40 -2.25
N ASP A 54 -15.88 17.68 -2.07
CA ASP A 54 -15.38 18.73 -2.97
C ASP A 54 -14.33 19.64 -2.33
N ASN A 55 -14.20 19.64 -1.00
CA ASN A 55 -13.40 20.65 -0.29
C ASN A 55 -12.62 20.07 0.90
N ILE A 56 -11.59 19.27 0.65
CA ILE A 56 -10.81 18.65 1.73
C ILE A 56 -9.98 19.70 2.49
N ARG A 57 -10.10 19.68 3.82
CA ARG A 57 -9.42 20.64 4.72
C ARG A 57 -8.65 20.00 5.87
N SER A 58 -8.96 18.75 6.23
CA SER A 58 -8.13 17.98 7.16
C SER A 58 -8.06 16.51 6.77
N ILE A 59 -6.99 15.85 7.20
CA ILE A 59 -6.63 14.48 6.80
C ILE A 59 -6.13 13.73 8.02
N ARG A 60 -6.63 12.52 8.24
CA ARG A 60 -6.10 11.59 9.24
C ARG A 60 -5.54 10.38 8.52
N VAL A 61 -4.25 10.13 8.65
CA VAL A 61 -3.61 8.91 8.17
C VAL A 61 -3.47 7.97 9.35
N GLU A 62 -4.34 6.97 9.42
CA GLU A 62 -4.24 5.94 10.44
C GLU A 62 -3.05 5.02 10.18
N SER A 63 -2.77 4.75 8.90
CA SER A 63 -1.70 3.84 8.51
C SER A 63 -1.28 3.97 7.05
N GLY A 64 0.01 3.72 6.80
CA GLY A 64 0.64 3.80 5.48
C GLY A 64 1.16 5.18 5.10
N ALA A 65 1.57 5.31 3.84
CA ALA A 65 1.95 6.57 3.22
C ALA A 65 1.00 6.86 2.05
N TRP A 66 0.53 8.09 1.97
CA TRP A 66 -0.48 8.54 1.02
C TRP A 66 0.02 9.76 0.28
N VAL A 67 -0.34 9.88 -0.99
CA VAL A 67 -0.04 11.03 -1.83
C VAL A 67 -1.35 11.54 -2.42
N GLY A 68 -1.65 12.81 -2.18
CA GLY A 68 -2.76 13.50 -2.81
C GLY A 68 -2.31 14.34 -3.98
N PHE A 69 -3.19 14.48 -4.97
CA PHE A 69 -2.95 15.23 -6.21
C PHE A 69 -4.01 16.32 -6.41
N GLU A 70 -3.54 17.44 -6.94
CA GLU A 70 -4.34 18.63 -7.20
C GLU A 70 -5.39 18.41 -8.29
N HIS A 71 -5.05 17.65 -9.32
CA HIS A 71 -5.93 17.34 -10.44
C HIS A 71 -6.28 15.85 -10.48
N ASN A 72 -7.36 15.53 -11.20
CA ASN A 72 -7.75 14.14 -11.49
C ASN A 72 -6.62 13.38 -12.20
N ASP A 73 -6.71 12.05 -12.21
CA ASP A 73 -5.76 11.16 -12.86
C ASP A 73 -4.31 11.34 -12.38
N PHE A 74 -4.14 11.73 -11.11
CA PHE A 74 -2.85 11.88 -10.43
C PHE A 74 -1.94 12.96 -11.06
N GLN A 75 -2.53 14.08 -11.47
CA GLN A 75 -1.82 15.20 -12.09
C GLN A 75 -1.75 16.43 -11.17
N GLY A 76 -0.88 17.39 -11.51
CA GLY A 76 -0.73 18.65 -10.78
C GLY A 76 0.19 18.56 -9.57
N SER A 77 0.05 19.49 -8.63
CA SER A 77 0.86 19.53 -7.41
C SER A 77 0.55 18.31 -6.53
N SER A 78 1.58 17.69 -5.96
CA SER A 78 1.42 16.52 -5.09
C SER A 78 1.85 16.82 -3.66
N SER A 79 1.16 16.21 -2.70
CA SER A 79 1.46 16.31 -1.26
C SER A 79 1.47 14.92 -0.65
N SER A 80 2.53 14.59 0.09
CA SER A 80 2.68 13.29 0.74
C SER A 80 2.41 13.36 2.24
N TRP A 81 1.65 12.40 2.76
CA TRP A 81 1.33 12.25 4.18
C TRP A 81 1.72 10.86 4.67
N ARG A 82 2.21 10.79 5.91
CA ARG A 82 2.50 9.53 6.63
C ARG A 82 1.59 9.45 7.86
N GLY A 83 1.63 8.31 8.56
CA GLY A 83 0.85 8.12 9.79
C GLY A 83 0.85 9.35 10.70
N GLY A 84 -0.34 9.87 11.00
CA GLY A 84 -0.50 11.12 11.71
C GLY A 84 -1.82 11.84 11.44
N GLU A 85 -1.98 12.96 12.15
CA GLU A 85 -3.13 13.84 12.09
C GLU A 85 -2.73 15.17 11.46
N TYR A 86 -3.46 15.57 10.41
CA TYR A 86 -3.24 16.80 9.67
C TYR A 86 -4.49 17.68 9.78
N PRO A 87 -4.65 18.40 10.90
CA PRO A 87 -5.88 19.15 11.21
C PRO A 87 -6.08 20.39 10.34
N HIS A 88 -5.00 20.90 9.73
CA HIS A 88 -4.96 22.06 8.86
C HIS A 88 -3.89 21.89 7.77
N TRP A 89 -4.00 22.62 6.65
CA TRP A 89 -3.10 22.50 5.49
C TRP A 89 -1.63 22.83 5.79
N ASP A 90 -1.39 23.73 6.75
CA ASP A 90 -0.03 24.09 7.20
C ASP A 90 0.72 22.91 7.85
N SER A 91 0.02 21.85 8.25
CA SER A 91 0.61 20.74 9.01
C SER A 91 1.53 19.83 8.16
N TYR A 92 1.54 20.02 6.84
CA TYR A 92 2.30 19.20 5.89
C TYR A 92 2.85 19.98 4.69
N SER A 93 2.51 21.26 4.53
CA SER A 93 3.02 22.12 3.46
C SER A 93 4.32 22.79 3.89
N GLY A 94 5.46 22.25 3.43
CA GLY A 94 6.78 22.76 3.76
C GLY A 94 7.15 24.12 3.14
N SER A 95 6.37 24.67 2.19
CA SER A 95 6.68 25.96 1.56
C SER A 95 5.56 26.52 0.65
N LEU A 96 5.00 27.68 1.05
CA LEU A 96 4.66 28.86 0.24
C LEU A 96 3.80 28.74 -1.04
N SER A 97 2.76 27.92 -1.04
CA SER A 97 1.64 28.16 -1.96
C SER A 97 0.32 28.03 -1.22
N TYR A 98 -0.17 29.18 -0.71
CA TYR A 98 -1.58 29.34 -0.39
C TYR A 98 -2.40 28.96 -1.63
N PRO A 99 -3.31 27.97 -1.58
CA PRO A 99 -4.47 28.02 -2.45
C PRO A 99 -5.24 29.27 -2.00
N ARG A 100 -5.40 30.26 -2.88
CA ARG A 100 -6.19 31.46 -2.58
C ARG A 100 -7.60 31.02 -2.17
N GLY A 101 -7.87 30.99 -0.86
CA GLY A 101 -9.18 30.59 -0.30
C GLY A 101 -9.15 29.57 0.84
N GLY A 102 -8.01 28.96 1.19
CA GLY A 102 -7.94 27.99 2.29
C GLY A 102 -8.55 26.61 1.96
N PHE A 103 -8.52 26.24 0.68
CA PHE A 103 -9.01 24.95 0.19
C PHE A 103 -7.86 24.18 -0.44
N MET A 104 -7.71 22.90 -0.15
CA MET A 104 -6.87 22.06 -1.00
C MET A 104 -7.73 21.48 -2.13
N PRO A 105 -7.40 21.73 -3.40
CA PRO A 105 -7.95 20.92 -4.48
C PRO A 105 -7.31 19.55 -4.30
N LEU A 106 -8.03 18.61 -3.68
CA LEU A 106 -7.63 17.22 -3.64
C LEU A 106 -8.60 16.46 -4.51
N CYS A 107 -8.13 16.13 -5.70
CA CYS A 107 -8.90 15.43 -6.71
C CYS A 107 -8.58 13.95 -6.70
N GLY A 108 -7.31 13.58 -6.51
CA GLY A 108 -6.87 12.18 -6.45
C GLY A 108 -6.10 11.86 -5.17
N ILE A 109 -6.22 10.62 -4.71
CA ILE A 109 -5.42 10.08 -3.61
C ILE A 109 -4.92 8.69 -4.00
N VAL A 110 -3.61 8.48 -3.87
CA VAL A 110 -2.98 7.18 -4.04
C VAL A 110 -2.24 6.82 -2.76
N SER A 111 -2.28 5.56 -2.38
CA SER A 111 -1.27 5.09 -1.43
C SER A 111 0.07 5.05 -2.16
N HIS A 112 1.14 5.54 -1.53
CA HIS A 112 2.52 5.39 -2.02
C HIS A 112 2.92 3.90 -2.17
N GLN A 113 2.02 2.98 -1.85
CA GLN A 113 2.13 1.53 -1.96
C GLN A 113 0.89 0.88 -2.60
N SER A 114 0.16 1.57 -3.49
CA SER A 114 -0.98 0.93 -4.22
C SER A 114 -0.55 -0.29 -5.05
N SER A 115 0.76 -0.45 -5.29
CA SER A 115 1.33 -1.69 -5.83
C SER A 115 1.27 -2.81 -4.79
N ARG A 116 0.46 -3.83 -5.07
CA ARG A 116 0.34 -5.03 -4.24
C ARG A 116 0.57 -6.28 -5.07
N MET A 117 1.53 -7.11 -4.67
CA MET A 117 1.87 -8.37 -5.33
C MET A 117 1.93 -9.49 -4.31
N MET A 118 1.40 -10.65 -4.69
CA MET A 118 1.62 -11.90 -3.97
C MET A 118 2.73 -12.70 -4.65
N ILE A 119 3.72 -13.15 -3.87
CA ILE A 119 4.74 -14.12 -4.33
C ILE A 119 4.47 -15.49 -3.73
N PHE A 120 4.72 -16.54 -4.49
CA PHE A 120 4.42 -17.93 -4.14
C PHE A 120 5.66 -18.82 -4.28
N GLU A 121 5.80 -19.80 -3.39
CA GLU A 121 6.92 -20.72 -3.41
C GLU A 121 6.95 -21.65 -4.64
N LYS A 122 5.77 -21.97 -5.17
CA LYS A 122 5.63 -22.88 -6.31
C LYS A 122 4.94 -22.18 -7.48
N GLU A 123 5.08 -22.79 -8.65
CA GLU A 123 4.31 -22.43 -9.83
C GLU A 123 2.80 -22.58 -9.59
N ASN A 124 2.00 -21.94 -10.44
CA ASN A 124 0.52 -21.99 -10.40
C ASN A 124 -0.09 -21.47 -9.08
N PHE A 125 0.56 -20.51 -8.42
CA PHE A 125 0.08 -19.86 -7.18
C PHE A 125 -0.08 -20.83 -6.00
N LEU A 126 0.79 -21.84 -5.93
CA LEU A 126 0.76 -22.88 -4.90
C LEU A 126 1.85 -22.70 -3.84
N GLY A 127 1.66 -23.34 -2.68
CA GLY A 127 2.62 -23.36 -1.59
C GLY A 127 2.46 -22.16 -0.64
N ARG A 128 3.50 -21.85 0.12
CA ARG A 128 3.48 -20.65 0.98
C ARG A 128 3.53 -19.41 0.11
N SER A 129 2.86 -18.37 0.58
CA SER A 129 2.81 -17.08 -0.11
C SER A 129 3.02 -15.94 0.85
N VAL A 130 3.50 -14.82 0.31
CA VAL A 130 3.73 -13.57 1.03
C VAL A 130 3.24 -12.42 0.17
N GLU A 131 2.56 -11.46 0.80
CA GLU A 131 2.15 -10.21 0.17
C GLU A 131 3.28 -9.18 0.23
N MET A 132 3.48 -8.47 -0.87
CA MET A 132 4.48 -7.43 -1.06
C MET A 132 3.77 -6.11 -1.40
N CYS A 133 3.99 -5.09 -0.58
CA CYS A 133 3.46 -3.73 -0.78
C CYS A 133 4.59 -2.67 -0.87
N ASP A 134 5.83 -3.08 -0.60
CA ASP A 134 6.98 -2.19 -0.44
C ASP A 134 8.14 -2.61 -1.35
N ASP A 135 9.13 -1.73 -1.47
CA ASP A 135 10.39 -2.03 -2.14
C ASP A 135 11.28 -2.92 -1.29
N TYR A 136 11.66 -4.09 -1.82
CA TYR A 136 12.55 -5.03 -1.16
C TYR A 136 13.83 -5.24 -1.97
N PRO A 137 14.97 -4.64 -1.56
CA PRO A 137 16.24 -4.88 -2.22
C PRO A 137 16.75 -6.33 -2.04
N SER A 138 16.22 -7.07 -1.06
CA SER A 138 16.49 -8.50 -0.87
C SER A 138 15.26 -9.21 -0.34
N LEU A 139 14.78 -10.22 -1.09
CA LEU A 139 13.71 -11.10 -0.64
C LEU A 139 14.13 -11.91 0.59
N GLN A 140 15.39 -12.33 0.67
CA GLN A 140 15.90 -13.08 1.81
C GLN A 140 15.90 -12.24 3.09
N ALA A 141 16.25 -10.95 2.99
CA ALA A 141 16.20 -10.03 4.14
C ALA A 141 14.76 -9.77 4.62
N MET A 142 13.77 -9.85 3.73
CA MET A 142 12.35 -9.81 4.09
C MET A 142 11.89 -11.07 4.85
N GLY A 143 12.65 -12.17 4.76
CA GLY A 143 12.28 -13.46 5.34
C GLY A 143 11.83 -14.50 4.32
N TRP A 144 12.05 -14.25 3.02
CA TRP A 144 11.84 -15.26 1.98
C TRP A 144 12.93 -16.32 2.05
N MET A 145 12.58 -17.53 2.47
CA MET A 145 13.53 -18.60 2.78
C MET A 145 14.03 -19.38 1.55
N LYS A 146 13.45 -19.13 0.38
CA LYS A 146 13.80 -19.85 -0.86
C LYS A 146 14.70 -18.98 -1.76
N PRO A 147 15.60 -19.58 -2.55
CA PRO A 147 16.41 -18.82 -3.50
C PRO A 147 15.57 -18.31 -4.69
N GLU A 148 14.42 -18.93 -4.94
CA GLU A 148 13.57 -18.70 -6.11
C GLU A 148 12.14 -18.37 -5.69
N VAL A 149 11.43 -17.69 -6.59
CA VAL A 149 9.98 -17.45 -6.51
C VAL A 149 9.33 -18.27 -7.62
N GLY A 150 8.37 -19.13 -7.26
CA GLY A 150 7.75 -20.06 -8.20
C GLY A 150 6.64 -19.43 -9.03
N SER A 151 5.88 -18.49 -8.46
CA SER A 151 4.93 -17.67 -9.22
C SER A 151 4.62 -16.36 -8.50
N MET A 152 4.11 -15.39 -9.25
CA MET A 152 3.81 -14.03 -8.77
C MET A 152 2.46 -13.57 -9.31
N HIS A 153 1.67 -12.89 -8.49
CA HIS A 153 0.36 -12.34 -8.88
C HIS A 153 0.26 -10.88 -8.45
N VAL A 154 0.23 -9.96 -9.41
CA VAL A 154 0.01 -8.54 -9.16
C VAL A 154 -1.49 -8.31 -8.99
N GLN A 155 -1.88 -7.87 -7.79
CA GLN A 155 -3.27 -7.59 -7.44
C GLN A 155 -3.67 -6.16 -7.85
N CYS A 156 -2.73 -5.21 -7.75
CA CYS A 156 -2.89 -3.83 -8.16
C CYS A 156 -1.52 -3.15 -8.32
N GLY A 157 -1.47 -2.06 -9.08
CA GLY A 157 -0.24 -1.34 -9.41
C GLY A 157 0.72 -2.11 -10.33
N ALA A 158 2.01 -1.80 -10.17
CA ALA A 158 3.09 -2.36 -10.97
C ALA A 158 4.36 -2.57 -10.12
N PHE A 159 5.16 -3.55 -10.51
CA PHE A 159 6.41 -3.92 -9.85
C PHE A 159 7.52 -4.11 -10.87
N VAL A 160 8.74 -3.82 -10.47
CA VAL A 160 9.95 -4.20 -11.21
C VAL A 160 10.69 -5.25 -10.38
N CYS A 161 10.71 -6.49 -10.87
CA CYS A 161 11.41 -7.59 -10.24
C CYS A 161 12.81 -7.73 -10.84
N TYR A 162 13.76 -8.16 -10.02
CA TYR A 162 15.17 -8.28 -10.40
C TYR A 162 15.70 -9.67 -10.11
N GLN A 163 16.58 -10.18 -10.97
CA GLN A 163 17.20 -11.49 -10.81
C GLN A 163 18.08 -11.57 -9.55
N PHE A 164 18.75 -10.48 -9.18
CA PHE A 164 19.69 -10.45 -8.04
C PHE A 164 19.32 -9.37 -7.02
N PRO A 165 19.68 -9.58 -5.73
CA PRO A 165 19.52 -8.56 -4.70
C PRO A 165 20.24 -7.25 -5.02
N GLY A 166 19.66 -6.16 -4.55
CA GLY A 166 20.10 -4.79 -4.76
C GLY A 166 19.72 -4.24 -6.14
N TYR A 167 18.61 -4.68 -6.70
CA TYR A 167 18.09 -4.22 -8.00
C TYR A 167 19.06 -4.48 -9.17
N ARG A 168 19.65 -5.69 -9.22
CA ARG A 168 20.66 -6.07 -10.22
C ARG A 168 20.24 -7.26 -11.07
N GLY A 169 20.86 -7.37 -12.25
CA GLY A 169 20.58 -8.44 -13.20
C GLY A 169 19.38 -8.11 -14.10
N GLN A 170 18.76 -9.15 -14.66
CA GLN A 170 17.61 -8.99 -15.54
C GLN A 170 16.41 -8.40 -14.80
N GLN A 171 15.67 -7.55 -15.50
CA GLN A 171 14.49 -6.84 -15.00
C GLN A 171 13.22 -7.44 -15.60
N TYR A 172 12.19 -7.56 -14.77
CA TYR A 172 10.88 -8.05 -15.16
C TYR A 172 9.83 -7.07 -14.67
N ILE A 173 9.11 -6.43 -15.60
CA ILE A 173 8.01 -5.53 -15.26
C ILE A 173 6.75 -6.37 -15.13
N MET A 174 6.08 -6.24 -13.99
CA MET A 174 4.89 -6.98 -13.63
C MET A 174 3.77 -5.99 -13.35
N GLU A 175 2.67 -6.05 -14.10
CA GLU A 175 1.53 -5.14 -13.96
C GLU A 175 0.25 -5.94 -13.68
N CYS A 176 -0.71 -5.32 -13.00
CA CYS A 176 -2.04 -5.89 -12.90
C CYS A 176 -2.69 -5.92 -14.29
N GLU A 177 -3.17 -7.09 -14.74
CA GLU A 177 -3.96 -7.17 -15.97
C GLU A 177 -5.22 -6.32 -15.81
N ARG A 178 -5.25 -5.16 -16.48
CA ARG A 178 -6.49 -4.40 -16.62
C ARG A 178 -7.39 -5.20 -17.55
N ARG A 179 -8.38 -5.91 -16.99
CA ARG A 179 -9.50 -6.41 -17.79
C ARG A 179 -10.25 -5.20 -18.33
N ILE A 180 -9.98 -4.86 -19.59
CA ILE A 180 -10.85 -4.01 -20.39
C ILE A 180 -12.11 -4.83 -20.63
N GLN A 181 -13.16 -4.59 -19.84
CA GLN A 181 -14.51 -5.02 -20.20
C GLN A 181 -14.96 -4.12 -21.35
N HIS A 182 -15.13 -4.73 -22.52
CA HIS A 182 -15.86 -4.16 -23.66
C HIS A 182 -17.36 -4.13 -23.40
#